data_AF-A0AAV4ZI79-F1
#
_entry.id   AF-A0AAV4ZI79-F1
#
_cell.length_a   1.000
_cell.length_b   1.000
_cell.length_c   1.000
_cell.angle_alpha   90.00
_cell.angle_beta   90.00
_cell.angle_gamma   90.00
#
_symmetry.space_group_name_H-M   'P 1'
#
loop_
_entity.id
_entity.type
_entity.pdbx_description
1 polymer ?
#
loop_
_entity_poly.entity_id
_entity_poly.type
_entity_poly.pdbx_seq_one_letter_code
_entity_poly.pdbx_strand_id
1 'polypeptide(L)'
;MADAVSTALSQLTLALANADAASRTAAEQASRAQALIDLVSRALTSLRVPHRWVGTRLDLLGPTGYVPGPDLVGPIGAQGNAGWTPQFGVATDGGRRVLQVSGWTGGQGTPPASGLYVGVGGLVPNIANAVDIRGPAPDTTGFIAQDGSRAFTGQQSFVAPAAGRASIVLPTGTDPSAATEGAIWNNGGTLKGYLGGVTRIFAFLGIAQSWGALQTFLSGTVLTPVGADPSSPVEGQRWHRSGLGAFLYLNSATRRLLDSTQFSTTAQAQDGTDTTTVMNPARVKESVTQFSTSDAPANDLMWFGDGSDGDLTASSGTTTLTRDTFYNNVTLSGSAIIDTAGHRLFVKGTLNISGLTSGYIGRLAAAATTQTGASALASGSLGGGVAGATGAPGSPATNTGSQGSAATAGTVVAGGTGTGTGGAGGSSGFAGGSARAGTLATSLFRPRRAATDPLSAAGPVTGGGAGGAGGGSGGGDGGTNGGGAGGGGGASGGIVFVFARTINRGASTAAAAIRARGGNGANGTSVPNAAGGGGGGAGGAGGWLQVVYRFLTGATATNCLDVSGGSGGSGGTSTVGGAVGKGGGAGYGGLITTYNLGAGTTSSVFGAQTSTAPTTATGETAATTALSL
;
A
#
# COMPACT_ATOMS: atom_id res chain seq x y z
N MET A 1 -58.29 6.69 -2.51
CA MET A 1 -58.29 8.14 -2.18
C MET A 1 -57.18 8.51 -1.22
N ALA A 2 -56.95 7.77 -0.12
CA ALA A 2 -55.86 8.05 0.82
C ALA A 2 -54.44 8.03 0.19
N ASP A 3 -54.14 7.06 -0.69
CA ASP A 3 -52.82 6.99 -1.35
C ASP A 3 -52.56 8.10 -2.37
N ALA A 4 -53.62 8.56 -3.07
CA ALA A 4 -53.52 9.68 -4.00
C ALA A 4 -53.27 11.00 -3.26
N VAL A 5 -53.89 11.17 -2.09
CA VAL A 5 -53.71 12.34 -1.22
C VAL A 5 -52.31 12.36 -0.61
N SER A 6 -51.80 11.21 -0.14
CA SER A 6 -50.43 11.09 0.40
C SER A 6 -49.36 11.39 -0.65
N THR A 7 -49.54 10.88 -1.87
CA THR A 7 -48.62 11.13 -2.98
C THR A 7 -48.61 12.61 -3.39
N ALA A 8 -49.79 13.25 -3.45
CA ALA A 8 -49.91 14.67 -3.78
C ALA A 8 -49.27 15.56 -2.70
N LEU A 9 -49.44 15.24 -1.41
CA LEU A 9 -48.82 15.95 -0.29
C LEU A 9 -47.29 15.83 -0.32
N SER A 10 -46.76 14.64 -0.60
CA SER A 10 -45.30 14.43 -0.71
C SER A 10 -44.69 15.21 -1.87
N GLN A 11 -45.36 15.27 -3.02
CA GLN A 11 -44.92 16.09 -4.16
C GLN A 11 -44.99 17.59 -3.87
N LEU A 12 -45.99 18.03 -3.11
CA LEU A 12 -46.12 19.43 -2.68
C LEU A 12 -44.98 19.83 -1.72
N THR A 13 -44.64 18.96 -0.75
CA THR A 13 -43.54 19.21 0.19
C THR A 13 -42.18 19.26 -0.51
N LEU A 14 -41.93 18.35 -1.46
CA LEU A 14 -40.67 18.33 -2.22
C LEU A 14 -40.52 19.54 -3.15
N ALA A 15 -41.61 19.98 -3.77
CA ALA A 15 -41.62 21.17 -4.62
C ALA A 15 -41.43 22.47 -3.82
N LEU A 16 -41.99 22.56 -2.60
CA LEU A 16 -41.80 23.71 -1.72
C LEU A 16 -40.34 23.82 -1.25
N ALA A 17 -39.70 22.69 -0.94
CA ALA A 17 -38.28 22.62 -0.60
C ALA A 17 -37.37 23.04 -1.78
N ASN A 18 -37.73 22.66 -3.01
CA ASN A 18 -36.98 23.07 -4.22
C ASN A 18 -37.18 24.54 -4.57
N ALA A 19 -38.31 25.14 -4.19
CA ALA A 19 -38.61 26.55 -4.43
C ALA A 19 -37.87 27.49 -3.47
N ASP A 20 -37.47 27.03 -2.28
CA ASP A 20 -36.69 27.82 -1.30
C ASP A 20 -35.18 27.89 -1.62
N ALA A 21 -34.67 27.05 -2.51
CA ALA A 21 -33.25 27.01 -2.85
C ALA A 21 -32.81 27.99 -3.95
N ALA A 22 -33.71 28.81 -4.52
CA ALA A 22 -33.37 29.77 -5.56
C ALA A 22 -34.21 31.06 -5.53
N SER A 23 -33.61 32.20 -5.22
CA SER A 23 -33.64 33.44 -6.05
C SER A 23 -33.37 34.73 -5.26
N ARG A 24 -32.63 35.64 -5.90
CA ARG A 24 -32.39 37.02 -5.43
C ARG A 24 -32.95 38.08 -6.40
N THR A 25 -33.76 37.69 -7.40
CA THR A 25 -34.28 38.62 -8.43
C THR A 25 -35.80 38.52 -8.64
N ALA A 26 -36.44 39.62 -9.05
CA ALA A 26 -37.89 39.72 -9.25
C ALA A 26 -38.43 38.83 -10.40
N ALA A 27 -37.63 38.58 -11.43
CA ALA A 27 -38.02 37.72 -12.56
C ALA A 27 -38.09 36.23 -12.15
N GLU A 28 -37.20 35.81 -11.25
CA GLU A 28 -37.20 34.46 -10.69
C GLU A 28 -38.38 34.27 -9.73
N GLN A 29 -38.78 35.32 -8.98
CA GLN A 29 -39.98 35.31 -8.14
C GLN A 29 -41.27 35.18 -8.96
N ALA A 30 -41.38 35.86 -10.11
CA ALA A 30 -42.53 35.71 -11.02
C ALA A 30 -42.62 34.30 -11.61
N SER A 31 -41.48 33.70 -11.98
CA SER A 31 -41.42 32.31 -12.45
C SER A 31 -41.80 31.31 -11.34
N ARG A 32 -41.40 31.58 -10.09
CA ARG A 32 -41.79 30.77 -8.91
C ARG A 32 -43.30 30.83 -8.65
N ALA A 33 -43.92 32.01 -8.79
CA ALA A 33 -45.36 32.17 -8.63
C ALA A 33 -46.14 31.34 -9.67
N GLN A 34 -45.73 31.36 -10.94
CA GLN A 34 -46.37 30.58 -11.99
C GLN A 34 -46.19 29.06 -11.77
N ALA A 35 -44.99 28.62 -11.36
CA ALA A 35 -44.74 27.22 -11.05
C ALA A 35 -45.62 26.70 -9.90
N LEU A 36 -45.90 27.54 -8.89
CA LEU A 36 -46.79 27.21 -7.78
C LEU A 36 -48.25 27.07 -8.26
N ILE A 37 -48.72 27.97 -9.12
CA ILE A 37 -50.07 27.90 -9.73
C ILE A 37 -50.24 26.60 -10.51
N ASP A 38 -49.29 26.23 -11.35
CA ASP A 38 -49.35 25.03 -12.18
C ASP A 38 -49.34 23.75 -11.32
N LEU A 39 -48.58 23.75 -10.21
CA LEU A 39 -48.54 22.63 -9.28
C LEU A 39 -49.87 22.45 -8.54
N VAL A 40 -50.39 23.52 -7.96
CA VAL A 40 -51.68 23.49 -7.25
C VAL A 40 -52.81 23.10 -8.19
N SER A 41 -52.78 23.58 -9.44
CA SER A 41 -53.76 23.20 -10.47
C SER A 41 -53.73 21.70 -10.77
N ARG A 42 -52.53 21.11 -10.91
CA ARG A 42 -52.38 19.67 -11.14
C ARG A 42 -52.88 18.86 -9.94
N ALA A 43 -52.57 19.28 -8.71
CA ALA A 43 -53.04 18.62 -7.50
C ALA A 43 -54.58 18.64 -7.40
N LEU A 44 -55.21 19.81 -7.60
CA LEU A 44 -56.67 19.93 -7.54
C LEU A 44 -57.36 19.16 -8.67
N THR A 45 -56.77 19.14 -9.87
CA THR A 45 -57.27 18.32 -10.99
C THR A 45 -57.21 16.84 -10.65
N SER A 46 -56.12 16.37 -10.02
CA SER A 46 -55.99 14.97 -9.58
C SER A 46 -57.04 14.58 -8.54
N LEU A 47 -57.42 15.52 -7.69
CA LEU A 47 -58.48 15.36 -6.68
C LEU A 47 -59.89 15.59 -7.26
N ARG A 48 -59.99 15.92 -8.56
CA ARG A 48 -61.23 16.32 -9.26
C ARG A 48 -61.98 17.47 -8.58
N VAL A 49 -61.25 18.41 -7.98
CA VAL A 49 -61.83 19.63 -7.41
C VAL A 49 -61.94 20.68 -8.51
N PRO A 50 -63.16 21.13 -8.90
CA PRO A 50 -63.31 22.19 -9.88
C PRO A 50 -62.81 23.52 -9.32
N HIS A 51 -61.88 24.14 -10.03
CA HIS A 51 -61.20 25.37 -9.59
C HIS A 51 -60.92 26.28 -10.79
N ARG A 52 -60.70 27.57 -10.52
CA ARG A 52 -60.21 28.54 -11.50
C ARG A 52 -59.21 29.50 -10.85
N TRP A 53 -58.34 30.09 -11.66
CA TRP A 53 -57.44 31.14 -11.21
C TRP A 53 -57.90 32.50 -11.72
N VAL A 54 -57.86 33.51 -10.85
CA VAL A 54 -58.08 34.92 -11.18
C VAL A 54 -56.80 35.66 -10.80
N GLY A 55 -55.91 35.87 -11.77
CA GLY A 55 -54.53 36.28 -11.48
C GLY A 55 -53.81 35.19 -10.67
N THR A 56 -53.23 35.56 -9.53
CA THR A 56 -52.58 34.62 -8.57
C THR A 56 -53.54 34.08 -7.50
N ARG A 57 -54.84 34.38 -7.61
CA ARG A 57 -55.87 33.96 -6.65
C ARG A 57 -56.58 32.69 -7.10
N LEU A 58 -56.71 31.71 -6.20
CA LEU A 58 -57.45 30.47 -6.44
C LEU A 58 -58.91 30.63 -6.00
N ASP A 59 -59.86 30.46 -6.92
CA ASP A 59 -61.28 30.35 -6.60
C ASP A 59 -61.73 28.87 -6.75
N LEU A 60 -62.46 28.33 -5.77
CA LEU A 60 -62.97 26.95 -5.77
C LEU A 60 -64.49 26.92 -6.02
N LEU A 61 -65.00 25.93 -6.76
CA LEU A 61 -66.44 25.82 -7.01
C LEU A 61 -67.17 25.32 -5.76
N GLY A 62 -67.97 26.19 -5.14
CA GLY A 62 -68.90 25.87 -4.08
C GLY A 62 -70.34 25.64 -4.59
N PRO A 63 -71.29 25.30 -3.70
CA PRO A 63 -72.66 24.93 -4.07
C PRO A 63 -73.45 26.00 -4.83
N THR A 64 -73.06 27.27 -4.68
CA THR A 64 -73.72 28.43 -5.29
C THR A 64 -72.85 29.16 -6.33
N GLY A 65 -71.69 28.60 -6.68
CA GLY A 65 -70.72 29.20 -7.61
C GLY A 65 -69.29 29.23 -7.06
N TYR A 66 -68.37 29.85 -7.80
CA TYR A 66 -66.96 29.96 -7.38
C TYR A 66 -66.80 30.90 -6.17
N VAL A 67 -66.17 30.42 -5.10
CA VAL A 67 -65.89 31.18 -3.88
C VAL A 67 -64.42 31.67 -3.90
N PRO A 68 -64.15 32.96 -3.69
CA PRO A 68 -62.78 33.49 -3.68
C PRO A 68 -61.92 32.94 -2.54
N GLY A 69 -60.73 32.42 -2.85
CA GLY A 69 -59.71 32.04 -1.87
C GLY A 69 -58.69 33.16 -1.60
N PRO A 70 -57.76 32.98 -0.63
CA PRO A 70 -56.69 33.93 -0.37
C PRO A 70 -55.67 33.97 -1.52
N ASP A 71 -55.06 35.14 -1.75
CA ASP A 71 -53.92 35.29 -2.67
C ASP A 71 -52.70 34.52 -2.14
N LEU A 72 -52.09 33.68 -2.99
CA LEU A 72 -50.99 32.78 -2.59
C LEU A 72 -49.61 33.42 -2.69
N VAL A 73 -49.51 34.71 -3.05
CA VAL A 73 -48.26 35.48 -3.12
C VAL A 73 -48.51 36.86 -2.52
N GLY A 74 -47.81 37.22 -1.44
CA GLY A 74 -47.87 38.57 -0.86
C GLY A 74 -47.26 39.63 -1.79
N PRO A 75 -47.64 40.91 -1.70
CA PRO A 75 -47.13 41.95 -2.58
C PRO A 75 -45.61 42.08 -2.50
N ILE A 76 -44.95 42.06 -3.67
CA ILE A 76 -43.50 42.28 -3.80
C ILE A 76 -43.20 43.73 -3.43
N GLY A 77 -42.32 43.96 -2.44
CA GLY A 77 -41.85 45.30 -2.09
C GLY A 77 -41.11 45.97 -3.26
N ALA A 78 -41.23 47.30 -3.39
CA ALA A 78 -40.56 48.02 -4.46
C ALA A 78 -39.04 47.73 -4.47
N GLN A 79 -38.50 47.37 -5.63
CA GLN A 79 -37.07 47.13 -5.81
C GLN A 79 -36.30 48.44 -5.51
N GLY A 80 -35.30 48.38 -4.62
CA GLY A 80 -34.44 49.52 -4.33
C GLY A 80 -33.60 49.94 -5.55
N ASN A 81 -33.23 51.22 -5.62
CA ASN A 81 -32.40 51.76 -6.70
C ASN A 81 -31.08 50.99 -6.83
N ALA A 82 -30.61 50.79 -8.07
CA ALA A 82 -29.30 50.19 -8.32
C ALA A 82 -28.18 51.10 -7.77
N GLY A 83 -27.23 50.52 -7.03
CA GLY A 83 -26.08 51.24 -6.49
C GLY A 83 -25.00 51.55 -7.54
N TRP A 84 -24.25 52.63 -7.32
CA TRP A 84 -23.09 53.00 -8.13
C TRP A 84 -21.84 52.23 -7.70
N THR A 85 -21.05 51.74 -8.66
CA THR A 85 -19.74 51.09 -8.40
C THR A 85 -18.60 52.06 -8.73
N PRO A 86 -17.65 52.33 -7.81
CA PRO A 86 -16.56 53.27 -8.06
C PRO A 86 -15.51 52.67 -9.00
N GLN A 87 -14.98 53.51 -9.89
CA GLN A 87 -13.76 53.24 -10.65
C GLN A 87 -12.60 53.94 -9.98
N PHE A 88 -11.51 53.22 -9.70
CA PHE A 88 -10.34 53.77 -9.01
C PHE A 88 -9.16 53.95 -9.95
N GLY A 89 -8.52 55.12 -9.87
CA GLY A 89 -7.18 55.39 -10.38
C GLY A 89 -6.18 55.51 -9.24
N VAL A 90 -4.91 55.22 -9.49
CA VAL A 90 -3.83 55.43 -8.51
C VAL A 90 -3.22 56.81 -8.71
N ALA A 91 -3.27 57.65 -7.69
CA ALA A 91 -2.65 58.98 -7.68
C ALA A 91 -1.34 58.98 -6.86
N THR A 92 -0.41 59.85 -7.26
CA THR A 92 0.87 60.05 -6.57
C THR A 92 0.74 61.20 -5.58
N ASP A 93 1.07 60.93 -4.32
CA ASP A 93 1.16 61.93 -3.26
C ASP A 93 2.55 61.83 -2.59
N GLY A 94 3.53 62.49 -3.20
CA GLY A 94 4.94 62.34 -2.85
C GLY A 94 5.39 60.87 -2.88
N GLY A 95 5.85 60.38 -1.73
CA GLY A 95 6.28 58.99 -1.51
C GLY A 95 5.12 58.00 -1.30
N ARG A 96 3.87 58.43 -1.28
CA ARG A 96 2.67 57.58 -1.11
C ARG A 96 2.02 57.25 -2.45
N ARG A 97 1.22 56.18 -2.50
CA ARG A 97 0.24 55.99 -3.59
C ARG A 97 -1.13 55.89 -2.95
N VAL A 98 -2.11 56.56 -3.54
CA VAL A 98 -3.46 56.63 -2.98
C VAL A 98 -4.48 56.34 -4.07
N LEU A 99 -5.66 55.85 -3.68
CA LEU A 99 -6.75 55.61 -4.63
C LEU A 99 -7.60 56.86 -4.80
N GLN A 100 -7.76 57.32 -6.03
CA GLN A 100 -8.71 58.35 -6.43
C GLN A 100 -9.88 57.71 -7.15
N VAL A 101 -11.11 58.13 -6.83
CA VAL A 101 -12.30 57.75 -7.60
C VAL A 101 -12.29 58.52 -8.91
N SER A 102 -11.89 57.86 -10.00
CA SER A 102 -11.81 58.46 -11.33
C SER A 102 -13.17 58.54 -12.02
N GLY A 103 -14.13 57.72 -11.59
CA GLY A 103 -15.47 57.67 -12.18
C GLY A 103 -16.37 56.66 -11.46
N TRP A 104 -17.59 56.50 -11.96
CA TRP A 104 -18.58 55.54 -11.45
C TRP A 104 -19.24 54.80 -12.61
N THR A 105 -19.57 53.52 -12.40
CA THR A 105 -20.30 52.70 -13.38
C THR A 105 -21.51 52.04 -12.75
N GLY A 106 -22.53 51.77 -13.57
CA GLY A 106 -23.79 51.16 -13.14
C GLY A 106 -24.78 52.21 -12.64
N GLY A 107 -25.43 51.94 -11.51
CA GLY A 107 -26.28 52.88 -10.76
C GLY A 107 -27.54 53.42 -11.44
N GLN A 108 -28.46 53.92 -10.63
CA GLN A 108 -29.63 54.71 -11.04
C GLN A 108 -29.64 56.04 -10.26
N GLY A 109 -29.86 57.17 -10.93
CA GLY A 109 -29.82 58.52 -10.33
C GLY A 109 -28.54 59.31 -10.65
N THR A 110 -28.23 60.37 -9.89
CA THR A 110 -26.98 61.12 -10.05
C THR A 110 -25.83 60.37 -9.39
N PRO A 111 -24.71 60.10 -10.08
CA PRO A 111 -23.56 59.43 -9.47
C PRO A 111 -22.92 60.31 -8.38
N PRO A 112 -22.27 59.70 -7.37
CA PRO A 112 -21.49 60.46 -6.40
C PRO A 112 -20.35 61.25 -7.07
N ALA A 113 -19.83 62.27 -6.39
CA ALA A 113 -18.75 63.09 -6.92
C ALA A 113 -17.49 62.26 -7.22
N SER A 114 -16.94 62.41 -8.42
CA SER A 114 -15.63 61.87 -8.83
C SER A 114 -14.50 62.86 -8.50
N GLY A 115 -13.26 62.38 -8.51
CA GLY A 115 -12.05 63.17 -8.19
C GLY A 115 -11.67 63.17 -6.71
N LEU A 116 -12.47 62.53 -5.85
CA LEU A 116 -12.19 62.33 -4.43
C LEU A 116 -11.24 61.14 -4.20
N TYR A 117 -10.58 61.09 -3.05
CA TYR A 117 -9.63 60.05 -2.67
C TYR A 117 -10.18 59.18 -1.55
N VAL A 118 -9.75 57.93 -1.47
CA VAL A 118 -10.16 57.00 -0.40
C VAL A 118 -9.39 57.32 0.87
N GLY A 119 -10.07 57.88 1.87
CA GLY A 119 -9.56 58.10 3.22
C GLY A 119 -10.07 57.04 4.20
N VAL A 120 -9.54 57.05 5.42
CA VAL A 120 -9.87 56.06 6.48
C VAL A 120 -11.35 56.06 6.90
N GLY A 121 -12.04 57.19 6.73
CA GLY A 121 -13.46 57.36 7.07
C GLY A 121 -14.39 57.50 5.87
N GLY A 122 -13.90 57.33 4.64
CA GLY A 122 -14.68 57.52 3.41
C GLY A 122 -13.97 58.39 2.37
N LEU A 123 -14.72 58.89 1.39
CA LEU A 123 -14.16 59.71 0.30
C LEU A 123 -13.81 61.12 0.79
N VAL A 124 -12.55 61.52 0.61
CA VAL A 124 -12.00 62.80 1.03
C VAL A 124 -11.56 63.62 -0.19
N PRO A 125 -11.78 64.94 -0.21
CA PRO A 125 -11.36 65.79 -1.33
C PRO A 125 -9.86 66.07 -1.36
N ASN A 126 -9.20 66.08 -0.20
CA ASN A 126 -7.77 66.35 -0.09
C ASN A 126 -6.97 65.04 -0.13
N ILE A 127 -6.05 64.95 -1.09
CA ILE A 127 -5.15 63.81 -1.27
C ILE A 127 -4.31 63.51 -0.03
N ALA A 128 -3.98 64.53 0.77
CA ALA A 128 -3.18 64.37 1.99
C ALA A 128 -3.85 63.46 3.05
N ASN A 129 -5.18 63.43 3.06
CA ASN A 129 -6.00 62.65 3.98
C ASN A 129 -6.33 61.24 3.45
N ALA A 130 -5.82 60.91 2.25
CA ALA A 130 -6.06 59.61 1.64
C ALA A 130 -5.17 58.52 2.26
N VAL A 131 -5.66 57.29 2.20
CA VAL A 131 -4.97 56.10 2.69
C VAL A 131 -3.86 55.74 1.72
N ASP A 132 -2.65 55.55 2.24
CA ASP A 132 -1.54 55.01 1.47
C ASP A 132 -1.75 53.51 1.22
N ILE A 133 -1.84 53.11 -0.04
CA ILE A 133 -2.02 51.71 -0.42
C ILE A 133 -0.70 50.93 -0.52
N ARG A 134 0.46 51.58 -0.36
CA ARG A 134 1.76 50.90 -0.37
C ARG A 134 2.29 50.50 1.02
N GLY A 135 1.71 51.05 2.09
CA GLY A 135 2.28 50.91 3.45
C GLY A 135 3.55 51.76 3.65
N PRO A 136 4.12 51.75 4.87
CA PRO A 136 5.32 52.53 5.20
C PRO A 136 6.49 52.20 4.25
N ALA A 137 7.23 53.21 3.81
CA ALA A 137 8.45 52.99 3.04
C ALA A 137 9.47 52.18 3.87
N PRO A 138 10.17 51.19 3.29
CA PRO A 138 11.19 50.44 4.01
C PRO A 138 12.33 51.38 4.46
N ASP A 139 12.79 51.18 5.69
CA ASP A 139 13.92 51.92 6.24
C ASP A 139 15.19 51.61 5.43
N THR A 140 15.97 52.64 5.13
CA THR A 140 17.22 52.53 4.36
C THR A 140 18.44 52.44 5.28
N THR A 141 18.23 52.29 6.60
CA THR A 141 19.27 52.07 7.59
C THR A 141 19.33 50.59 7.96
N GLY A 142 20.29 49.87 7.38
CA GLY A 142 20.40 48.42 7.53
C GLY A 142 20.50 47.92 8.96
N PHE A 143 19.95 46.72 9.18
CA PHE A 143 20.23 45.68 10.18
C PHE A 143 20.57 46.06 11.64
N ILE A 144 20.25 47.26 12.12
CA ILE A 144 20.30 47.62 13.54
C ILE A 144 18.91 48.10 13.96
N ALA A 145 18.37 47.54 15.05
CA ALA A 145 17.15 48.04 15.64
C ALA A 145 17.33 49.52 16.04
N GLN A 146 16.29 50.35 15.95
CA GLN A 146 16.38 51.79 16.23
C GLN A 146 16.94 52.15 17.63
N ASP A 147 17.02 51.20 18.56
CA ASP A 147 17.55 51.36 19.90
C ASP A 147 19.04 50.94 20.07
N GLY A 148 19.71 50.51 18.99
CA GLY A 148 21.11 50.06 19.03
C GLY A 148 21.31 48.67 19.62
N SER A 149 20.25 47.91 19.92
CA SER A 149 20.36 46.52 20.35
C SER A 149 20.71 45.59 19.18
N ARG A 150 21.34 44.44 19.50
CA ARG A 150 21.58 43.38 18.52
C ARG A 150 20.23 42.86 18.04
N ALA A 151 19.89 43.12 16.77
CA ALA A 151 18.58 42.80 16.19
C ALA A 151 18.18 41.31 16.28
N PHE A 152 19.16 40.41 16.50
CA PHE A 152 18.92 38.98 16.62
C PHE A 152 19.75 38.38 17.76
N THR A 153 19.08 37.79 18.75
CA THR A 153 19.68 37.08 19.89
C THR A 153 19.57 35.55 19.77
N GLY A 154 19.06 35.05 18.63
CA GLY A 154 18.88 33.62 18.34
C GLY A 154 19.15 33.27 16.87
N GLN A 155 19.12 31.97 16.56
CA GLN A 155 19.36 31.45 15.20
C GLN A 155 18.35 32.04 14.20
N GLN A 156 18.87 32.64 13.13
CA GLN A 156 18.07 33.18 12.04
C GLN A 156 18.08 32.21 10.87
N SER A 157 16.88 31.88 10.36
CA SER A 157 16.71 31.03 9.18
C SER A 157 16.11 31.87 8.06
N PHE A 158 16.90 32.13 7.02
CA PHE A 158 16.46 32.88 5.84
C PHE A 158 16.08 31.88 4.74
N VAL A 159 14.81 31.88 4.33
CA VAL A 159 14.32 31.06 3.22
C VAL A 159 14.82 31.66 1.90
N ALA A 160 15.42 30.84 1.04
CA ALA A 160 15.84 31.29 -0.29
C ALA A 160 14.61 31.75 -1.09
N PRO A 161 14.61 32.94 -1.72
CA PRO A 161 13.57 33.31 -2.66
C PRO A 161 13.59 32.37 -3.88
N ALA A 162 12.44 32.24 -4.55
CA ALA A 162 12.32 31.45 -5.78
C ALA A 162 13.46 31.75 -6.78
N ALA A 163 13.95 30.68 -7.41
CA ALA A 163 15.13 30.58 -8.28
C ALA A 163 15.77 31.91 -8.76
N GLY A 164 16.99 32.18 -8.29
CA GLY A 164 17.89 33.16 -8.89
C GLY A 164 18.17 34.44 -8.09
N ARG A 165 17.66 34.58 -6.85
CA ARG A 165 18.00 35.71 -5.96
C ARG A 165 18.66 35.22 -4.67
N ALA A 166 19.74 35.88 -4.26
CA ALA A 166 20.42 35.57 -3.00
C ALA A 166 19.56 36.00 -1.80
N SER A 167 19.43 35.13 -0.80
CA SER A 167 18.74 35.43 0.47
C SER A 167 19.51 36.45 1.33
N ILE A 168 20.83 36.52 1.17
CA ILE A 168 21.72 37.48 1.79
C ILE A 168 22.72 37.95 0.72
N VAL A 169 22.83 39.27 0.54
CA VAL A 169 23.82 39.89 -0.35
C VAL A 169 24.88 40.57 0.51
N LEU A 170 26.11 40.04 0.47
CA LEU A 170 27.28 40.70 1.06
C LEU A 170 28.12 41.30 -0.08
N PRO A 171 28.18 42.63 -0.23
CA PRO A 171 28.99 43.25 -1.26
C PRO A 171 30.47 42.90 -1.07
N THR A 172 31.18 42.74 -2.18
CA THR A 172 32.63 42.51 -2.17
C THR A 172 33.35 43.80 -1.77
N GLY A 173 34.25 43.71 -0.79
CA GLY A 173 35.09 44.82 -0.33
C GLY A 173 36.41 44.31 0.26
N THR A 174 37.38 45.18 0.49
CA THR A 174 38.68 44.77 1.05
C THR A 174 38.56 44.26 2.48
N ASP A 175 39.54 43.45 2.93
CA ASP A 175 39.61 43.03 4.34
C ASP A 175 39.69 44.27 5.27
N PRO A 176 38.88 44.34 6.34
CA PRO A 176 38.94 45.43 7.30
C PRO A 176 40.27 45.43 8.05
N SER A 177 40.89 46.61 8.20
CA SER A 177 42.15 46.80 8.93
C SER A 177 42.01 46.58 10.45
N ALA A 178 40.79 46.69 10.98
CA ALA A 178 40.45 46.43 12.38
C ALA A 178 39.04 45.82 12.47
N ALA A 179 38.93 44.49 12.30
CA ALA A 179 37.64 43.81 12.42
C ALA A 179 37.19 43.72 13.88
N THR A 180 35.91 44.00 14.13
CA THR A 180 35.28 43.84 15.46
C THR A 180 34.75 42.42 15.64
N GLU A 181 34.71 41.93 16.88
CA GLU A 181 34.20 40.59 17.21
C GLU A 181 32.77 40.39 16.70
N GLY A 182 32.56 39.36 15.89
CA GLY A 182 31.31 39.03 15.21
C GLY A 182 31.15 39.65 13.81
N ALA A 183 32.10 40.45 13.32
CA ALA A 183 32.05 40.99 11.96
C ALA A 183 32.14 39.87 10.91
N ILE A 184 31.36 39.98 9.84
CA ILE A 184 31.38 39.08 8.68
C ILE A 184 31.55 39.92 7.41
N TRP A 185 32.47 39.55 6.51
CA TRP A 185 32.73 40.28 5.27
C TRP A 185 33.16 39.38 4.12
N ASN A 186 33.10 39.91 2.90
CA ASN A 186 33.47 39.22 1.66
C ASN A 186 34.52 40.04 0.89
N ASN A 187 35.68 39.44 0.58
CA ASN A 187 36.77 40.09 -0.18
C ASN A 187 36.92 39.56 -1.62
N GLY A 188 35.80 39.25 -2.27
CA GLY A 188 35.77 38.86 -3.69
C GLY A 188 36.18 37.42 -3.98
N GLY A 189 36.86 36.74 -3.05
CA GLY A 189 37.20 35.31 -3.15
C GLY A 189 36.92 34.49 -1.90
N THR A 190 36.58 35.13 -0.77
CA THR A 190 36.36 34.45 0.52
C THR A 190 35.34 35.18 1.36
N LEU A 191 34.44 34.41 1.99
CA LEU A 191 33.63 34.86 3.11
C LEU A 191 34.42 34.65 4.42
N LYS A 192 34.59 35.71 5.19
CA LYS A 192 35.36 35.72 6.43
C LYS A 192 34.52 36.26 7.59
N GLY A 193 34.94 35.97 8.82
CA GLY A 193 34.51 36.75 9.97
C GLY A 193 35.50 36.71 11.12
N TYR A 194 35.36 37.67 12.04
CA TYR A 194 36.26 37.86 13.16
C TYR A 194 35.64 37.26 14.41
N LEU A 195 36.20 36.16 14.89
CA LEU A 195 35.66 35.38 16.00
C LEU A 195 36.79 34.90 16.94
N GLY A 196 36.66 35.24 18.22
CA GLY A 196 37.63 34.98 19.26
C GLY A 196 38.92 35.77 19.07
N GLY A 197 38.83 37.01 18.57
CA GLY A 197 40.01 37.86 18.32
C GLY A 197 40.87 37.44 17.12
N VAL A 198 40.37 36.57 16.25
CA VAL A 198 41.07 36.12 15.03
C VAL A 198 40.12 36.10 13.83
N THR A 199 40.66 36.43 12.65
CA THR A 199 39.95 36.28 11.37
C THR A 199 39.86 34.81 10.99
N ARG A 200 38.64 34.36 10.68
CA ARG A 200 38.31 33.00 10.24
C ARG A 200 37.70 33.05 8.85
N ILE A 201 37.97 32.03 8.03
CA ILE A 201 37.37 31.86 6.71
C ILE A 201 36.23 30.87 6.83
N PHE A 202 35.03 31.26 6.38
CA PHE A 202 33.84 30.39 6.36
C PHE A 202 33.62 29.72 5.01
N ALA A 203 33.96 30.40 3.91
CA ALA A 203 33.82 29.83 2.58
C ALA A 203 34.83 30.47 1.60
N PHE A 204 35.26 29.70 0.62
CA PHE A 204 35.90 30.22 -0.60
C PHE A 204 34.82 30.39 -1.66
N LEU A 205 34.70 31.60 -2.18
CA LEU A 205 33.75 31.96 -3.22
C LEU A 205 34.48 31.87 -4.56
N GLY A 206 34.34 30.73 -5.25
CA GLY A 206 34.44 30.75 -6.70
C GLY A 206 33.28 31.57 -7.24
N ILE A 207 33.52 32.46 -8.21
CA ILE A 207 32.54 33.26 -8.97
C ILE A 207 31.06 33.02 -8.59
N ALA A 208 30.43 34.03 -7.97
CA ALA A 208 29.00 34.17 -7.70
C ALA A 208 28.21 32.86 -7.52
N GLN A 209 28.22 32.28 -6.31
CA GLN A 209 27.41 31.11 -5.97
C GLN A 209 26.08 31.54 -5.33
N SER A 210 24.96 31.07 -5.87
CA SER A 210 23.65 31.08 -5.22
C SER A 210 23.52 29.86 -4.29
N TRP A 211 23.27 30.08 -3.01
CA TRP A 211 23.17 29.01 -2.02
C TRP A 211 21.71 28.56 -1.89
N GLY A 212 21.39 27.36 -2.35
CA GLY A 212 20.02 26.81 -2.35
C GLY A 212 19.65 25.94 -1.14
N ALA A 213 20.56 25.75 -0.18
CA ALA A 213 20.35 24.85 0.96
C ALA A 213 20.96 25.39 2.27
N LEU A 214 20.43 24.92 3.41
CA LEU A 214 20.93 25.22 4.75
C LEU A 214 22.37 24.68 4.90
N GLN A 215 23.33 25.56 5.20
CA GLN A 215 24.71 25.20 5.46
C GLN A 215 24.96 25.12 6.96
N THR A 216 25.32 23.94 7.47
CA THR A 216 25.77 23.75 8.85
C THR A 216 27.28 23.79 8.89
N PHE A 217 27.86 24.92 9.30
CA PHE A 217 29.30 25.00 9.56
C PHE A 217 29.56 24.37 10.94
N LEU A 218 30.20 23.19 10.97
CA LEU A 218 30.65 22.60 12.23
C LEU A 218 31.72 23.53 12.84
N SER A 219 31.43 24.02 14.05
CA SER A 219 32.44 24.64 14.91
C SER A 219 33.52 23.60 15.21
N GLY A 220 34.76 23.83 14.74
CA GLY A 220 35.92 23.02 15.11
C GLY A 220 36.92 22.71 14.00
N THR A 221 36.61 22.91 12.72
CA THR A 221 37.58 22.68 11.63
C THR A 221 38.48 23.90 11.45
N VAL A 222 39.65 23.87 12.10
CA VAL A 222 40.79 24.71 11.71
C VAL A 222 41.30 24.16 10.37
N LEU A 223 40.97 24.83 9.26
CA LEU A 223 41.62 24.56 7.99
C LEU A 223 43.06 25.08 8.09
N THR A 224 44.03 24.17 7.98
CA THR A 224 45.46 24.49 7.99
C THR A 224 45.82 25.42 6.81
N PRO A 225 46.85 26.27 6.95
CA PRO A 225 47.26 27.22 5.92
C PRO A 225 47.48 26.56 4.54
N VAL A 226 47.13 27.28 3.48
CA VAL A 226 47.47 26.90 2.10
C VAL A 226 49.00 26.94 1.97
N GLY A 227 49.62 25.82 1.64
CA GLY A 227 51.07 25.68 1.60
C GLY A 227 51.54 24.61 0.60
N ALA A 228 52.84 24.57 0.33
CA ALA A 228 53.47 23.49 -0.43
C ALA A 228 53.27 22.13 0.27
N ASP A 229 53.50 21.04 -0.45
CA ASP A 229 53.44 19.70 0.15
C ASP A 229 54.34 19.60 1.38
N PRO A 230 53.91 18.90 2.44
CA PRO A 230 54.81 18.53 3.51
C PRO A 230 55.99 17.75 2.91
N SER A 231 57.22 18.11 3.26
CA SER A 231 58.42 17.37 2.82
C SER A 231 58.49 15.96 3.39
N SER A 232 57.73 15.68 4.46
CA SER A 232 57.62 14.37 5.10
C SER A 232 56.23 14.22 5.73
N PRO A 233 55.18 13.93 4.93
CA PRO A 233 53.84 13.82 5.46
C PRO A 233 53.70 12.57 6.33
N VAL A 234 53.00 12.69 7.46
CA VAL A 234 52.67 11.54 8.34
C VAL A 234 51.30 10.96 7.96
N GLU A 235 51.10 9.67 8.25
CA GLU A 235 49.83 8.98 7.99
C GLU A 235 48.65 9.74 8.62
N GLY A 236 47.64 10.07 7.82
CA GLY A 236 46.49 10.87 8.23
C GLY A 236 46.67 12.39 8.11
N GLN A 237 47.86 12.89 7.76
CA GLN A 237 48.10 14.33 7.61
C GLN A 237 47.32 14.90 6.42
N ARG A 238 46.68 16.05 6.65
CA ARG A 238 45.89 16.79 5.65
C ARG A 238 46.54 18.13 5.35
N TRP A 239 46.49 18.55 4.10
CA TRP A 239 46.91 19.89 3.68
C TRP A 239 46.15 20.34 2.43
N HIS A 240 46.28 21.61 2.08
CA HIS A 240 45.64 22.18 0.90
C HIS A 240 46.69 22.80 -0.02
N ARG A 241 46.58 22.52 -1.32
CA ARG A 241 47.34 23.21 -2.37
C ARG A 241 46.46 24.26 -3.03
N SER A 242 47.02 25.45 -3.27
CA SER A 242 46.35 26.49 -4.05
C SER A 242 46.01 25.96 -5.46
N GLY A 243 44.76 26.09 -5.87
CA GLY A 243 44.28 25.64 -7.20
C GLY A 243 44.14 24.12 -7.40
N LEU A 244 44.65 23.27 -6.49
CA LEU A 244 44.63 21.81 -6.65
C LEU A 244 43.78 21.08 -5.59
N GLY A 245 43.28 21.79 -4.58
CA GLY A 245 42.32 21.26 -3.60
C GLY A 245 42.97 20.60 -2.37
N ALA A 246 42.18 19.79 -1.68
CA ALA A 246 42.55 19.12 -0.44
C ALA A 246 43.34 17.83 -0.70
N PHE A 247 44.36 17.57 0.10
CA PHE A 247 45.20 16.37 0.04
C PHE A 247 45.26 15.71 1.41
N LEU A 248 45.41 14.38 1.40
CA LEU A 248 45.52 13.53 2.57
C LEU A 248 46.60 12.49 2.30
N TYR A 249 47.53 12.31 3.23
CA TYR A 249 48.50 11.23 3.16
C TYR A 249 47.93 9.96 3.80
N LEU A 250 47.72 8.93 2.98
CA LEU A 250 47.25 7.62 3.42
C LEU A 250 48.01 6.49 2.73
N ASN A 251 48.32 5.45 3.48
CA ASN A 251 49.05 4.26 3.04
C ASN A 251 50.36 4.64 2.33
N SER A 252 51.14 5.54 2.93
CA SER A 252 52.39 6.07 2.36
C SER A 252 52.24 6.79 1.02
N ALA A 253 51.03 7.24 0.65
CA ALA A 253 50.76 7.94 -0.59
C ALA A 253 49.92 9.21 -0.38
N THR A 254 50.26 10.27 -1.11
CA THR A 254 49.46 11.49 -1.17
C THR A 254 48.21 11.24 -2.03
N ARG A 255 47.03 11.40 -1.44
CA ARG A 255 45.73 11.26 -2.10
C ARG A 255 45.07 12.64 -2.20
N ARG A 256 44.64 13.03 -3.40
CA ARG A 256 43.77 14.20 -3.57
C ARG A 256 42.35 13.82 -3.15
N LEU A 257 41.78 14.56 -2.21
CA LEU A 257 40.37 14.48 -1.87
C LEU A 257 39.62 15.27 -2.95
N LEU A 258 38.98 14.55 -3.87
CA LEU A 258 38.19 15.18 -4.93
C LEU A 258 37.06 16.00 -4.30
N ASP A 259 37.04 17.29 -4.62
CA ASP A 259 35.90 18.16 -4.38
C ASP A 259 34.74 17.68 -5.27
N SER A 260 33.58 17.45 -4.66
CA SER A 260 32.35 16.99 -5.30
C SER A 260 31.83 17.90 -6.44
N THR A 261 32.46 19.05 -6.69
CA THR A 261 32.00 20.04 -7.69
C THR A 261 32.71 19.99 -9.06
N GLN A 262 33.73 19.16 -9.30
CA GLN A 262 34.45 19.11 -10.59
C GLN A 262 33.94 18.08 -11.63
N PHE A 263 32.70 17.58 -11.53
CA PHE A 263 32.09 16.76 -12.58
C PHE A 263 31.37 17.60 -13.65
N SER A 264 32.05 18.56 -14.25
CA SER A 264 31.60 19.15 -15.52
C SER A 264 32.78 19.56 -16.38
N THR A 265 33.32 18.60 -17.13
CA THR A 265 33.64 18.73 -18.56
C THR A 265 34.46 17.53 -18.99
N THR A 266 33.90 16.79 -19.94
CA THR A 266 34.38 15.49 -20.46
C THR A 266 35.63 15.61 -21.33
N ALA A 267 36.54 16.56 -21.08
CA ALA A 267 37.61 16.91 -22.03
C ALA A 267 39.06 16.78 -21.52
N GLN A 268 39.32 16.34 -20.28
CA GLN A 268 40.70 16.17 -19.78
C GLN A 268 41.12 14.71 -19.50
N ALA A 269 40.39 13.73 -20.05
CA ALA A 269 40.77 12.32 -19.93
C ALA A 269 41.63 11.78 -21.10
N GLN A 270 42.14 12.65 -21.97
CA GLN A 270 43.07 12.28 -23.04
C GLN A 270 44.33 13.15 -22.96
N ASP A 271 45.17 12.90 -21.98
CA ASP A 271 46.57 12.65 -22.35
C ASP A 271 47.21 11.75 -21.30
N GLY A 272 47.55 10.54 -21.75
CA GLY A 272 47.95 9.45 -20.89
C GLY A 272 49.36 9.62 -20.39
N THR A 273 49.51 9.89 -19.10
CA THR A 273 50.60 9.36 -18.31
C THR A 273 50.19 9.29 -16.84
N ASP A 274 50.29 8.06 -16.33
CA ASP A 274 50.60 7.73 -14.95
C ASP A 274 49.50 7.16 -14.04
N THR A 275 49.98 6.17 -13.31
CA THR A 275 49.37 5.01 -12.67
C THR A 275 48.54 5.36 -11.43
N THR A 276 47.23 5.51 -11.60
CA THR A 276 46.29 5.28 -10.49
C THR A 276 45.06 4.57 -11.03
N THR A 277 44.81 3.36 -10.52
CA THR A 277 43.59 2.60 -10.77
C THR A 277 42.40 3.43 -10.34
N VAL A 278 41.78 4.12 -11.30
CA VAL A 278 40.50 4.79 -11.13
C VAL A 278 39.49 3.70 -10.76
N MET A 279 38.87 3.79 -9.58
CA MET A 279 37.68 2.97 -9.32
C MET A 279 36.64 3.34 -10.38
N ASN A 280 36.46 2.44 -11.35
CA ASN A 280 35.54 2.62 -12.46
C ASN A 280 34.09 2.72 -11.91
N PRO A 281 33.41 3.87 -12.00
CA PRO A 281 32.03 4.02 -11.54
C PRO A 281 31.02 3.49 -12.58
N ALA A 282 31.46 2.87 -13.68
CA ALA A 282 30.57 2.39 -14.73
C ALA A 282 29.55 1.33 -14.27
N ARG A 283 29.68 0.77 -13.06
CA ARG A 283 28.63 -0.08 -12.44
C ARG A 283 27.49 0.68 -11.76
N VAL A 284 27.54 2.01 -11.66
CA VAL A 284 26.50 2.82 -10.98
C VAL A 284 25.55 3.51 -11.97
N LYS A 285 25.71 3.27 -13.28
CA LYS A 285 24.87 3.88 -14.32
C LYS A 285 23.63 3.06 -14.70
N GLU A 286 23.14 2.21 -13.81
CA GLU A 286 21.74 1.75 -13.84
C GLU A 286 20.91 2.69 -12.95
N SER A 287 20.25 3.66 -13.60
CA SER A 287 19.05 4.36 -13.12
C SER A 287 18.95 4.64 -11.61
N VAL A 288 19.73 5.59 -11.09
CA VAL A 288 19.37 6.29 -9.85
C VAL A 288 18.33 7.36 -10.21
N THR A 289 17.06 6.94 -10.35
CA THR A 289 15.96 7.83 -9.99
C THR A 289 16.13 8.10 -8.50
N GLN A 290 16.45 9.35 -8.19
CA GLN A 290 16.65 9.89 -6.86
C GLN A 290 15.50 9.51 -5.92
N PHE A 291 15.66 8.44 -5.14
CA PHE A 291 14.81 8.16 -3.99
C PHE A 291 15.09 9.27 -2.97
N SER A 292 14.15 10.19 -2.86
CA SER A 292 14.11 11.14 -1.76
C SER A 292 14.02 10.35 -0.44
N THR A 293 14.59 10.85 0.65
CA THR A 293 14.42 10.23 1.98
C THR A 293 12.96 10.21 2.46
N SER A 294 12.03 10.83 1.71
CA SER A 294 10.57 10.70 1.83
C SER A 294 9.97 9.47 1.14
N ASP A 295 10.71 8.74 0.31
CA ASP A 295 10.20 7.54 -0.38
C ASP A 295 10.24 6.28 0.50
N ALA A 296 11.06 6.27 1.57
CA ALA A 296 11.11 5.18 2.55
C ALA A 296 9.84 5.04 3.42
N PRO A 297 9.16 6.10 3.89
CA PRO A 297 7.88 5.95 4.57
C PRO A 297 6.72 5.64 3.59
N ALA A 298 6.75 6.18 2.37
CA ALA A 298 5.68 5.96 1.39
C ALA A 298 5.69 4.51 0.84
N ASN A 299 6.87 3.94 0.57
CA ASN A 299 6.96 2.54 0.15
C ASN A 299 6.64 1.56 1.30
N ASP A 300 6.96 1.91 2.55
CA ASP A 300 6.62 1.09 3.71
C ASP A 300 5.11 1.02 3.93
N LEU A 301 4.39 2.14 3.74
CA LEU A 301 2.93 2.15 3.81
C LEU A 301 2.30 1.22 2.76
N MET A 302 2.80 1.26 1.53
CA MET A 302 2.32 0.42 0.42
C MET A 302 2.55 -1.07 0.66
N TRP A 303 3.70 -1.44 1.22
CA TRP A 303 4.08 -2.85 1.38
C TRP A 303 3.66 -3.45 2.71
N PHE A 304 3.71 -2.69 3.81
CA PHE A 304 3.58 -3.20 5.17
C PHE A 304 2.35 -2.69 5.92
N GLY A 305 1.57 -1.82 5.29
CA GLY A 305 0.34 -1.29 5.86
C GLY A 305 0.53 -0.08 6.77
N ASP A 306 -0.60 0.44 7.25
CA ASP A 306 -0.67 1.66 8.05
C ASP A 306 -0.59 1.40 9.57
N GLY A 307 -0.84 0.16 10.00
CA GLY A 307 -0.88 -0.23 11.40
C GLY A 307 -2.24 -0.01 12.08
N SER A 308 -3.31 0.21 11.31
CA SER A 308 -4.65 0.54 11.82
C SER A 308 -5.29 -0.53 12.71
N ASP A 309 -4.87 -1.79 12.59
CA ASP A 309 -5.36 -2.89 13.43
C ASP A 309 -4.62 -3.03 14.78
N GLY A 310 -3.71 -2.10 15.10
CA GLY A 310 -2.99 -2.06 16.38
C GLY A 310 -1.99 -3.22 16.53
N ASP A 311 -1.63 -3.55 17.77
CA ASP A 311 -0.71 -4.65 18.05
C ASP A 311 -1.46 -5.97 18.34
N LEU A 312 -0.96 -7.08 17.79
CA LEU A 312 -1.41 -8.43 18.14
C LEU A 312 -0.34 -9.14 18.96
N THR A 313 -0.71 -9.67 20.13
CA THR A 313 0.17 -10.51 20.95
C THR A 313 -0.56 -11.78 21.38
N ALA A 314 0.02 -12.94 21.10
CA ALA A 314 -0.53 -14.23 21.49
C ALA A 314 0.57 -15.25 21.82
N SER A 315 0.31 -16.12 22.80
CA SER A 315 1.17 -17.24 23.19
C SER A 315 0.51 -18.62 23.00
N SER A 316 -0.80 -18.63 22.76
CA SER A 316 -1.62 -19.82 22.48
C SER A 316 -2.93 -19.41 21.79
N GLY A 317 -3.73 -20.40 21.39
CA GLY A 317 -5.02 -20.19 20.73
C GLY A 317 -4.91 -19.85 19.24
N THR A 318 -6.06 -19.68 18.60
CA THR A 318 -6.16 -19.39 17.16
C THR A 318 -6.83 -18.04 16.92
N THR A 319 -6.13 -17.16 16.22
CA THR A 319 -6.68 -15.93 15.64
C THR A 319 -7.01 -16.20 14.18
N THR A 320 -8.30 -16.25 13.83
CA THR A 320 -8.75 -16.40 12.44
C THR A 320 -9.03 -15.02 11.85
N LEU A 321 -8.38 -14.70 10.73
CA LEU A 321 -8.63 -13.44 10.03
C LEU A 321 -9.98 -13.49 9.30
N THR A 322 -10.70 -12.37 9.26
CA THR A 322 -11.98 -12.24 8.54
C THR A 322 -11.94 -11.16 7.45
N ARG A 323 -10.80 -10.48 7.34
CA ARG A 323 -10.45 -9.46 6.34
C ARG A 323 -8.93 -9.34 6.28
N ASP A 324 -8.43 -8.61 5.30
CA ASP A 324 -7.02 -8.18 5.30
C ASP A 324 -6.74 -7.34 6.55
N THR A 325 -5.62 -7.63 7.22
CA THR A 325 -5.24 -6.97 8.48
C THR A 325 -3.94 -6.19 8.35
N PHE A 326 -3.89 -5.04 9.02
CA PHE A 326 -2.81 -4.07 9.00
C PHE A 326 -2.33 -3.80 10.42
N TYR A 327 -1.63 -4.77 11.01
CA TYR A 327 -1.11 -4.64 12.38
C TYR A 327 0.09 -3.70 12.44
N ASN A 328 0.21 -3.00 13.57
CA ASN A 328 1.39 -2.23 13.91
C ASN A 328 2.55 -3.16 14.30
N ASN A 329 2.37 -4.06 15.27
CA ASN A 329 3.28 -5.17 15.58
C ASN A 329 2.51 -6.48 15.78
N VAL A 330 3.16 -7.60 15.50
CA VAL A 330 2.63 -8.94 15.80
C VAL A 330 3.67 -9.70 16.59
N THR A 331 3.33 -10.19 17.78
CA THR A 331 4.20 -11.04 18.62
C THR A 331 3.52 -12.37 18.88
N LEU A 332 4.08 -13.44 18.31
CA LEU A 332 3.61 -14.81 18.50
C LEU A 332 4.66 -15.64 19.22
N SER A 333 4.20 -16.41 20.20
CA SER A 333 5.04 -17.36 20.94
C SER A 333 4.28 -18.66 21.24
N GLY A 334 4.99 -19.67 21.74
CA GLY A 334 4.40 -20.93 22.16
C GLY A 334 3.63 -21.63 21.04
N SER A 335 2.34 -21.83 21.26
CA SER A 335 1.42 -22.54 20.35
C SER A 335 0.43 -21.62 19.63
N ALA A 336 0.65 -20.30 19.64
CA ALA A 336 -0.25 -19.33 19.01
C ALA A 336 -0.38 -19.58 17.49
N ILE A 337 -1.60 -19.46 16.98
CA ILE A 337 -1.91 -19.65 15.56
C ILE A 337 -2.55 -18.38 15.00
N ILE A 338 -2.09 -17.95 13.83
CA ILE A 338 -2.88 -17.07 12.94
C ILE A 338 -3.34 -17.92 11.76
N ASP A 339 -4.64 -18.20 11.70
CA ASP A 339 -5.27 -18.72 10.50
C ASP A 339 -5.62 -17.55 9.60
N THR A 340 -4.89 -17.42 8.50
CA THR A 340 -5.09 -16.34 7.54
C THR A 340 -6.44 -16.41 6.85
N ALA A 341 -7.12 -17.56 6.80
CA ALA A 341 -8.43 -17.74 6.19
C ALA A 341 -8.60 -17.18 4.75
N GLY A 342 -7.48 -16.98 4.04
CA GLY A 342 -7.48 -16.40 2.69
C GLY A 342 -7.38 -14.87 2.67
N HIS A 343 -6.93 -14.27 3.76
CA HIS A 343 -6.63 -12.84 3.88
C HIS A 343 -5.13 -12.58 4.03
N ARG A 344 -4.73 -11.36 3.71
CA ARG A 344 -3.35 -10.88 3.80
C ARG A 344 -3.04 -10.41 5.20
N LEU A 345 -1.82 -10.69 5.65
CA LEU A 345 -1.28 -10.21 6.91
C LEU A 345 -0.23 -9.13 6.63
N PHE A 346 -0.53 -7.88 6.98
CA PHE A 346 0.40 -6.76 6.92
C PHE A 346 0.87 -6.38 8.34
N VAL A 347 2.18 -6.16 8.50
CA VAL A 347 2.81 -5.77 9.76
C VAL A 347 3.78 -4.61 9.52
N LYS A 348 3.36 -3.41 9.93
CA LYS A 348 4.10 -2.16 9.73
C LYS A 348 5.44 -2.13 10.47
N GLY A 349 5.47 -2.65 11.69
CA GLY A 349 6.62 -2.68 12.58
C GLY A 349 7.32 -4.03 12.53
N THR A 350 7.15 -4.82 13.60
CA THR A 350 7.83 -6.11 13.76
C THR A 350 6.84 -7.27 13.83
N LEU A 351 7.05 -8.27 12.99
CA LEU A 351 6.53 -9.62 13.16
C LEU A 351 7.55 -10.43 13.96
N ASN A 352 7.28 -10.65 15.24
CA ASN A 352 8.13 -11.43 16.13
C ASN A 352 7.60 -12.87 16.29
N ILE A 353 8.32 -13.82 15.72
CA ILE A 353 8.06 -15.26 15.79
C ILE A 353 9.21 -16.02 16.49
N SER A 354 10.12 -15.29 17.16
CA SER A 354 11.30 -15.88 17.81
C SER A 354 10.95 -16.89 18.91
N GLY A 355 9.84 -16.68 19.61
CA GLY A 355 9.33 -17.57 20.65
C GLY A 355 8.29 -18.59 20.17
N LEU A 356 7.99 -18.68 18.87
CA LEU A 356 6.94 -19.54 18.32
C LEU A 356 7.46 -20.97 18.16
N THR A 357 7.17 -21.86 19.11
CA THR A 357 7.79 -23.21 19.18
C THR A 357 6.95 -24.33 18.57
N SER A 358 5.63 -24.17 18.51
CA SER A 358 4.71 -25.15 17.90
C SER A 358 3.53 -24.54 17.15
N GLY A 359 3.31 -23.23 17.32
CA GLY A 359 2.32 -22.46 16.58
C GLY A 359 2.73 -22.14 15.14
N TYR A 360 1.84 -21.49 14.40
CA TYR A 360 2.10 -21.12 13.01
C TYR A 360 1.22 -19.97 12.52
N ILE A 361 1.70 -19.28 11.49
CA ILE A 361 0.92 -18.38 10.63
C ILE A 361 0.64 -19.14 9.34
N GLY A 362 -0.62 -19.28 8.94
CA GLY A 362 -0.86 -20.01 7.70
C GLY A 362 -2.29 -20.29 7.36
N ARG A 363 -2.43 -21.26 6.46
CA ARG A 363 -3.72 -21.77 6.01
C ARG A 363 -3.55 -23.22 5.61
N LEU A 364 -3.92 -24.12 6.53
CA LEU A 364 -3.78 -25.55 6.33
C LEU A 364 -4.97 -26.06 5.54
N ALA A 365 -4.70 -26.80 4.46
CA ALA A 365 -5.74 -27.53 3.77
C ALA A 365 -6.27 -28.68 4.64
N ALA A 366 -7.56 -28.96 4.51
CA ALA A 366 -8.19 -30.07 5.22
C ALA A 366 -7.59 -31.40 4.75
N ALA A 367 -7.29 -32.28 5.71
CA ALA A 367 -7.02 -33.68 5.42
C ALA A 367 -8.33 -34.44 5.24
N ALA A 368 -8.33 -35.45 4.38
CA ALA A 368 -9.44 -36.40 4.33
C ALA A 368 -9.30 -37.40 5.48
N THR A 369 -10.42 -37.75 6.09
CA THR A 369 -10.44 -38.66 7.26
C THR A 369 -11.13 -39.98 6.97
N THR A 370 -11.97 -40.02 5.93
CA THR A 370 -12.79 -41.19 5.56
C THR A 370 -12.85 -41.31 4.04
N GLN A 371 -13.88 -41.97 3.50
CA GLN A 371 -14.18 -41.99 2.07
C GLN A 371 -14.38 -40.59 1.47
N THR A 372 -15.01 -39.68 2.22
CA THR A 372 -15.31 -38.34 1.73
C THR A 372 -14.01 -37.56 1.50
N GLY A 373 -13.87 -37.00 0.30
CA GLY A 373 -12.76 -36.11 -0.02
C GLY A 373 -12.76 -34.88 0.88
N ALA A 374 -11.57 -34.34 1.16
CA ALA A 374 -11.44 -33.17 2.01
C ALA A 374 -12.07 -31.92 1.37
N SER A 375 -12.72 -31.09 2.16
CA SER A 375 -13.34 -29.85 1.70
C SER A 375 -12.32 -28.85 1.15
N ALA A 376 -12.73 -28.10 0.12
CA ALA A 376 -11.95 -27.00 -0.43
C ALA A 376 -11.73 -25.89 0.61
N LEU A 377 -10.59 -25.20 0.53
CA LEU A 377 -10.39 -23.95 1.27
C LEU A 377 -11.17 -22.82 0.59
N ALA A 378 -12.05 -22.15 1.35
CA ALA A 378 -12.82 -21.01 0.87
C ALA A 378 -11.90 -19.83 0.46
N SER A 379 -12.33 -19.04 -0.52
CA SER A 379 -11.64 -17.82 -0.93
C SER A 379 -11.93 -16.68 0.05
N GLY A 380 -10.91 -15.89 0.37
CA GLY A 380 -11.05 -14.59 1.03
C GLY A 380 -10.74 -13.49 0.01
N SER A 381 -9.90 -12.53 0.41
CA SER A 381 -9.29 -11.57 -0.52
C SER A 381 -8.22 -12.22 -1.42
N LEU A 382 -7.71 -13.38 -1.02
CA LEU A 382 -6.86 -14.28 -1.76
C LEU A 382 -7.63 -15.55 -2.13
N GLY A 383 -7.20 -16.22 -3.20
CA GLY A 383 -7.93 -17.38 -3.71
C GLY A 383 -7.91 -18.61 -2.80
N GLY A 384 -8.82 -19.52 -3.16
CA GLY A 384 -9.12 -20.78 -2.49
C GLY A 384 -8.07 -21.87 -2.63
N GLY A 385 -8.48 -23.07 -2.23
CA GLY A 385 -7.89 -24.35 -2.63
C GLY A 385 -8.95 -25.23 -3.29
N VAL A 386 -8.54 -26.38 -3.80
CA VAL A 386 -9.40 -27.35 -4.48
C VAL A 386 -9.72 -28.51 -3.52
N ALA A 387 -10.97 -28.96 -3.53
CA ALA A 387 -11.42 -30.10 -2.72
C ALA A 387 -10.76 -31.40 -3.20
N GLY A 388 -10.53 -32.32 -2.26
CA GLY A 388 -10.14 -33.69 -2.59
C GLY A 388 -11.31 -34.50 -3.12
N ALA A 389 -11.01 -35.55 -3.87
CA ALA A 389 -12.02 -36.43 -4.45
C ALA A 389 -12.44 -37.54 -3.49
N THR A 390 -13.70 -37.96 -3.57
CA THR A 390 -14.24 -39.06 -2.76
C THR A 390 -13.65 -40.41 -3.18
N GLY A 391 -13.25 -41.22 -2.20
CA GLY A 391 -12.87 -42.62 -2.40
C GLY A 391 -14.07 -43.49 -2.80
N ALA A 392 -13.82 -44.65 -3.39
CA ALA A 392 -14.90 -45.54 -3.79
C ALA A 392 -15.60 -46.18 -2.57
N PRO A 393 -16.94 -46.35 -2.61
CA PRO A 393 -17.65 -47.13 -1.59
C PRO A 393 -17.19 -48.58 -1.60
N GLY A 394 -17.23 -49.21 -0.42
CA GLY A 394 -16.94 -50.63 -0.27
C GLY A 394 -17.85 -51.46 -1.19
N SER A 395 -17.28 -52.46 -1.86
CA SER A 395 -18.04 -53.30 -2.79
C SER A 395 -18.83 -54.38 -2.04
N PRO A 396 -20.01 -54.79 -2.52
CA PRO A 396 -20.69 -55.99 -2.04
C PRO A 396 -19.83 -57.25 -2.22
N ALA A 397 -20.18 -58.33 -1.51
CA ALA A 397 -19.41 -59.57 -1.49
C ALA A 397 -19.21 -60.20 -2.88
N THR A 398 -20.17 -60.03 -3.79
CA THR A 398 -20.17 -60.65 -5.12
C THR A 398 -19.58 -59.76 -6.22
N ASN A 399 -18.95 -58.64 -5.86
CA ASN A 399 -18.60 -57.59 -6.82
C ASN A 399 -17.09 -57.30 -6.81
N THR A 400 -16.60 -56.88 -7.98
CA THR A 400 -15.31 -56.23 -8.08
C THR A 400 -15.31 -54.88 -7.36
N GLY A 401 -14.13 -54.45 -6.95
CA GLY A 401 -13.90 -53.12 -6.40
C GLY A 401 -14.12 -52.03 -7.46
N SER A 402 -14.63 -50.88 -7.01
CA SER A 402 -14.79 -49.69 -7.84
C SER A 402 -13.58 -48.77 -7.73
N GLN A 403 -13.26 -48.07 -8.81
CA GLN A 403 -12.22 -47.02 -8.79
C GLN A 403 -12.74 -45.77 -8.07
N GLY A 404 -11.87 -45.07 -7.34
CA GLY A 404 -12.22 -43.82 -6.66
C GLY A 404 -12.51 -42.66 -7.62
N SER A 405 -13.14 -41.59 -7.11
CA SER A 405 -13.46 -40.40 -7.90
C SER A 405 -12.19 -39.68 -8.39
N ALA A 406 -12.30 -39.01 -9.55
CA ALA A 406 -11.18 -38.25 -10.12
C ALA A 406 -10.94 -36.98 -9.31
N ALA A 407 -9.67 -36.59 -9.19
CA ALA A 407 -9.28 -35.29 -8.65
C ALA A 407 -9.78 -34.14 -9.53
N THR A 408 -10.23 -33.06 -8.91
CA THR A 408 -10.52 -31.80 -9.60
C THR A 408 -9.23 -31.00 -9.76
N ALA A 409 -8.99 -30.50 -10.97
CA ALA A 409 -7.88 -29.60 -11.26
C ALA A 409 -8.25 -28.14 -10.93
N GLY A 410 -7.28 -27.39 -10.42
CA GLY A 410 -7.31 -25.94 -10.29
C GLY A 410 -6.97 -25.29 -11.64
N THR A 411 -7.67 -24.21 -11.94
CA THR A 411 -7.58 -23.56 -13.27
C THR A 411 -6.32 -22.70 -13.40
N VAL A 412 -6.17 -21.69 -12.54
CA VAL A 412 -5.01 -20.80 -12.52
C VAL A 412 -4.38 -20.90 -11.15
N VAL A 413 -3.16 -21.44 -11.08
CA VAL A 413 -2.56 -21.87 -9.81
C VAL A 413 -1.17 -21.30 -9.61
N ALA A 414 -0.86 -20.89 -8.39
CA ALA A 414 0.45 -20.33 -8.03
C ALA A 414 1.30 -21.26 -7.17
N GLY A 415 0.73 -22.31 -6.58
CA GLY A 415 1.44 -23.29 -5.76
C GLY A 415 1.79 -24.56 -6.52
N GLY A 416 1.59 -25.70 -5.86
CA GLY A 416 1.98 -27.01 -6.34
C GLY A 416 1.08 -27.45 -7.46
N THR A 417 1.62 -28.05 -8.52
CA THR A 417 0.90 -28.17 -9.79
C THR A 417 0.01 -29.39 -9.91
N GLY A 418 0.08 -30.35 -8.99
CA GLY A 418 -0.60 -31.62 -9.17
C GLY A 418 -0.62 -32.50 -7.93
N THR A 419 -1.25 -33.66 -8.08
CA THR A 419 -1.53 -34.57 -6.98
C THR A 419 -1.07 -36.00 -7.24
N GLY A 420 -1.01 -36.76 -6.14
CA GLY A 420 -0.72 -38.18 -6.20
C GLY A 420 -1.87 -39.00 -6.77
N THR A 421 -1.56 -40.26 -7.10
CA THR A 421 -2.57 -41.24 -7.50
C THR A 421 -3.32 -41.78 -6.29
N GLY A 422 -4.63 -41.98 -6.39
CA GLY A 422 -5.38 -42.76 -5.40
C GLY A 422 -4.97 -44.24 -5.46
N GLY A 423 -4.77 -44.86 -4.30
CA GLY A 423 -4.36 -46.26 -4.19
C GLY A 423 -5.39 -47.23 -4.73
N ALA A 424 -4.93 -48.34 -5.30
CA ALA A 424 -5.80 -49.45 -5.70
C ALA A 424 -6.38 -50.19 -4.48
N GLY A 425 -7.60 -50.71 -4.62
CA GLY A 425 -8.16 -51.64 -3.64
C GLY A 425 -7.52 -53.02 -3.75
N GLY A 426 -7.48 -53.73 -2.64
CA GLY A 426 -7.01 -55.11 -2.54
C GLY A 426 -8.00 -56.09 -3.17
N SER A 427 -7.47 -57.08 -3.88
CA SER A 427 -8.25 -58.20 -4.41
C SER A 427 -8.55 -59.26 -3.35
N SER A 428 -9.61 -60.01 -3.55
CA SER A 428 -9.91 -61.24 -2.82
C SER A 428 -10.47 -62.27 -3.81
N GLY A 429 -11.69 -62.79 -3.61
CA GLY A 429 -12.39 -63.61 -4.60
C GLY A 429 -12.66 -62.84 -5.90
N PHE A 430 -12.86 -61.52 -5.80
CA PHE A 430 -12.94 -60.60 -6.93
C PHE A 430 -11.78 -59.58 -6.93
N ALA A 431 -11.51 -59.00 -8.10
CA ALA A 431 -10.53 -57.94 -8.26
C ALA A 431 -10.90 -56.70 -7.43
N GLY A 432 -9.89 -56.04 -6.85
CA GLY A 432 -10.05 -54.73 -6.22
C GLY A 432 -10.18 -53.61 -7.26
N GLY A 433 -10.62 -52.45 -6.79
CA GLY A 433 -10.78 -51.25 -7.60
C GLY A 433 -9.43 -50.74 -8.08
N SER A 434 -9.35 -50.37 -9.35
CA SER A 434 -8.12 -49.83 -9.92
C SER A 434 -7.66 -48.56 -9.21
N ALA A 435 -6.35 -48.29 -9.21
CA ALA A 435 -5.80 -47.01 -8.78
C ALA A 435 -6.36 -45.87 -9.64
N ARG A 436 -6.48 -44.67 -9.05
CA ARG A 436 -6.96 -43.48 -9.77
C ARG A 436 -5.79 -42.55 -10.04
N ALA A 437 -5.60 -42.15 -11.30
CA ALA A 437 -4.57 -41.19 -11.65
C ALA A 437 -4.78 -39.85 -10.91
N GLY A 438 -3.68 -39.22 -10.52
CA GLY A 438 -3.69 -37.83 -10.05
C GLY A 438 -4.05 -36.88 -11.19
N THR A 439 -4.17 -35.59 -10.88
CA THR A 439 -4.42 -34.56 -11.90
C THR A 439 -3.42 -33.41 -11.77
N LEU A 440 -3.33 -32.61 -12.84
CA LEU A 440 -2.48 -31.43 -12.93
C LEU A 440 -3.34 -30.18 -13.11
N ALA A 441 -2.83 -29.05 -12.66
CA ALA A 441 -3.41 -27.74 -12.92
C ALA A 441 -3.36 -27.41 -14.42
N THR A 442 -4.33 -26.62 -14.88
CA THR A 442 -4.46 -26.30 -16.31
C THR A 442 -3.66 -25.07 -16.74
N SER A 443 -3.35 -24.15 -15.81
CA SER A 443 -2.52 -22.97 -16.06
C SER A 443 -1.73 -22.55 -14.82
N LEU A 444 -0.51 -22.06 -15.04
CA LEU A 444 0.40 -21.64 -13.97
C LEU A 444 0.50 -20.12 -13.92
N PHE A 445 0.29 -19.56 -12.73
CA PHE A 445 0.60 -18.18 -12.40
C PHE A 445 1.92 -18.12 -11.63
N ARG A 446 2.97 -17.59 -12.27
CA ARG A 446 4.32 -17.46 -11.69
C ARG A 446 4.76 -16.00 -11.71
N PRO A 447 4.40 -15.21 -10.69
CA PRO A 447 4.74 -13.80 -10.66
C PRO A 447 6.26 -13.65 -10.44
N ARG A 448 6.89 -12.76 -11.23
CA ARG A 448 8.30 -12.37 -11.06
C ARG A 448 8.48 -11.16 -10.13
N ARG A 449 7.39 -10.68 -9.53
CA ARG A 449 7.33 -9.54 -8.61
C ARG A 449 6.36 -9.87 -7.49
N ALA A 450 6.53 -9.23 -6.33
CA ALA A 450 5.59 -9.38 -5.22
C ALA A 450 4.18 -8.98 -5.67
N ALA A 451 3.22 -9.89 -5.51
CA ALA A 451 1.82 -9.61 -5.80
C ALA A 451 1.13 -9.14 -4.52
N THR A 452 0.44 -7.99 -4.55
CA THR A 452 -0.45 -7.58 -3.46
C THR A 452 -1.86 -8.12 -3.68
N ASP A 453 -2.29 -8.22 -4.94
CA ASP A 453 -3.62 -8.70 -5.35
C ASP A 453 -3.48 -9.68 -6.52
N PRO A 454 -3.37 -11.00 -6.27
CA PRO A 454 -3.18 -11.98 -7.32
C PRO A 454 -4.54 -12.31 -7.99
N LEU A 455 -4.95 -11.46 -8.92
CA LEU A 455 -6.14 -11.65 -9.76
C LEU A 455 -5.76 -12.20 -11.14
N SER A 456 -6.62 -13.06 -11.68
CA SER A 456 -6.61 -13.50 -13.07
C SER A 456 -7.92 -13.07 -13.76
N ALA A 457 -8.01 -13.18 -15.08
CA ALA A 457 -9.25 -12.93 -15.82
C ALA A 457 -10.41 -13.85 -15.37
N ALA A 458 -10.11 -14.97 -14.71
CA ALA A 458 -11.08 -15.92 -14.17
C ALA A 458 -11.40 -15.70 -12.67
N GLY A 459 -10.90 -14.62 -12.06
CA GLY A 459 -11.02 -14.34 -10.62
C GLY A 459 -9.71 -14.61 -9.85
N PRO A 460 -9.77 -14.74 -8.52
CA PRO A 460 -8.59 -14.95 -7.67
C PRO A 460 -7.80 -16.19 -8.07
N VAL A 461 -6.47 -16.08 -8.09
CA VAL A 461 -5.57 -17.21 -8.36
C VAL A 461 -5.73 -18.25 -7.24
N THR A 462 -5.79 -19.54 -7.58
CA THR A 462 -5.88 -20.62 -6.60
C THR A 462 -4.51 -20.92 -5.99
N GLY A 463 -4.48 -21.22 -4.69
CA GLY A 463 -3.24 -21.50 -3.98
C GLY A 463 -2.55 -22.77 -4.47
N GLY A 464 -3.27 -23.87 -4.57
CA GLY A 464 -2.76 -25.18 -5.00
C GLY A 464 -3.40 -25.69 -6.28
N GLY A 465 -2.70 -26.64 -6.92
CA GLY A 465 -2.96 -27.16 -8.25
C GLY A 465 -4.16 -28.07 -8.37
N ALA A 466 -4.32 -29.00 -7.44
CA ALA A 466 -5.43 -29.95 -7.42
C ALA A 466 -5.62 -30.56 -6.03
N GLY A 467 -6.83 -31.03 -5.75
CA GLY A 467 -7.10 -31.93 -4.63
C GLY A 467 -6.71 -33.37 -4.98
N GLY A 468 -6.45 -34.19 -3.97
CA GLY A 468 -6.04 -35.58 -4.13
C GLY A 468 -7.13 -36.43 -4.78
N ALA A 469 -6.73 -37.42 -5.56
CA ALA A 469 -7.64 -38.44 -6.09
C ALA A 469 -8.14 -39.39 -4.98
N GLY A 470 -9.33 -39.96 -5.16
CA GLY A 470 -9.88 -40.96 -4.23
C GLY A 470 -9.29 -42.35 -4.46
N GLY A 471 -9.15 -43.13 -3.39
CA GLY A 471 -8.73 -44.54 -3.45
C GLY A 471 -9.84 -45.46 -3.99
N GLY A 472 -9.44 -46.58 -4.58
CA GLY A 472 -10.36 -47.64 -5.02
C GLY A 472 -10.86 -48.51 -3.86
N SER A 473 -12.00 -49.19 -4.01
CA SER A 473 -12.51 -50.12 -3.00
C SER A 473 -11.96 -51.52 -3.19
N GLY A 474 -11.91 -52.32 -2.12
CA GLY A 474 -11.52 -53.73 -2.20
C GLY A 474 -12.55 -54.57 -2.96
N GLY A 475 -12.13 -55.73 -3.46
CA GLY A 475 -13.03 -56.73 -4.03
C GLY A 475 -13.69 -57.59 -2.96
N GLY A 476 -14.93 -58.04 -3.20
CA GLY A 476 -15.62 -59.01 -2.34
C GLY A 476 -15.10 -60.45 -2.50
N ASP A 477 -15.42 -61.35 -1.56
CA ASP A 477 -14.94 -62.74 -1.56
C ASP A 477 -15.80 -63.73 -2.37
N GLY A 478 -16.95 -63.29 -2.88
CA GLY A 478 -17.98 -64.13 -3.50
C GLY A 478 -18.85 -64.92 -2.54
N GLY A 479 -18.68 -64.69 -1.24
CA GLY A 479 -19.50 -65.22 -0.16
C GLY A 479 -20.29 -64.10 0.51
N THR A 480 -20.01 -63.86 1.79
CA THR A 480 -20.75 -62.92 2.63
C THR A 480 -20.01 -61.61 2.88
N ASN A 481 -18.74 -61.52 2.46
CA ASN A 481 -17.83 -60.47 2.90
C ASN A 481 -17.55 -59.48 1.77
N GLY A 482 -17.98 -58.23 1.97
CA GLY A 482 -17.72 -57.13 1.04
C GLY A 482 -16.27 -56.63 1.07
N GLY A 483 -15.92 -55.78 0.12
CA GLY A 483 -14.63 -55.09 0.08
C GLY A 483 -14.62 -53.81 0.92
N GLY A 484 -13.46 -53.46 1.47
CA GLY A 484 -13.22 -52.20 2.18
C GLY A 484 -13.35 -50.98 1.25
N ALA A 485 -13.72 -49.84 1.81
CA ALA A 485 -13.91 -48.62 1.02
C ALA A 485 -12.59 -47.86 0.81
N GLY A 486 -12.47 -47.17 -0.31
CA GLY A 486 -11.31 -46.34 -0.60
C GLY A 486 -11.27 -45.05 0.23
N GLY A 487 -10.08 -44.56 0.54
CA GLY A 487 -9.89 -43.29 1.22
C GLY A 487 -10.15 -42.07 0.31
N GLY A 488 -10.74 -41.01 0.86
CA GLY A 488 -10.87 -39.72 0.18
C GLY A 488 -9.52 -39.03 0.00
N GLY A 489 -9.38 -38.24 -1.06
CA GLY A 489 -8.18 -37.43 -1.31
C GLY A 489 -8.14 -36.16 -0.45
N GLY A 490 -6.95 -35.67 -0.17
CA GLY A 490 -6.73 -34.43 0.59
C GLY A 490 -6.94 -33.16 -0.23
N ALA A 491 -7.24 -32.03 0.42
CA ALA A 491 -7.47 -30.77 -0.29
C ALA A 491 -6.15 -30.09 -0.68
N SER A 492 -6.16 -29.22 -1.69
CA SER A 492 -4.97 -28.44 -2.04
C SER A 492 -4.71 -27.31 -1.04
N GLY A 493 -3.45 -26.94 -0.85
CA GLY A 493 -3.03 -25.79 -0.07
C GLY A 493 -3.59 -24.47 -0.59
N GLY A 494 -3.71 -23.49 0.30
CA GLY A 494 -4.21 -22.15 -0.01
C GLY A 494 -3.09 -21.17 -0.37
N ILE A 495 -3.44 -19.88 -0.41
CA ILE A 495 -2.47 -18.79 -0.49
C ILE A 495 -2.28 -18.19 0.90
N VAL A 496 -1.02 -17.97 1.29
CA VAL A 496 -0.62 -17.27 2.52
C VAL A 496 0.34 -16.15 2.15
N PHE A 497 -0.08 -14.91 2.38
CA PHE A 497 0.74 -13.73 2.15
C PHE A 497 1.06 -13.04 3.46
N VAL A 498 2.34 -12.87 3.72
CA VAL A 498 2.86 -12.16 4.89
C VAL A 498 3.73 -11.00 4.40
N PHE A 499 3.33 -9.79 4.76
CA PHE A 499 4.10 -8.58 4.51
C PHE A 499 4.51 -7.98 5.85
N ALA A 500 5.78 -8.02 6.19
CA ALA A 500 6.27 -7.53 7.47
C ALA A 500 7.54 -6.73 7.30
N ARG A 501 7.57 -5.48 7.79
CA ARG A 501 8.76 -4.63 7.65
C ARG A 501 10.00 -5.29 8.26
N THR A 502 9.84 -5.81 9.48
CA THR A 502 10.86 -6.60 10.18
C THR A 502 10.28 -7.95 10.58
N ILE A 503 11.00 -9.04 10.29
CA ILE A 503 10.70 -10.37 10.85
C ILE A 503 11.79 -10.72 11.87
N ASN A 504 11.40 -10.77 13.15
CA ASN A 504 12.27 -11.23 14.23
C ASN A 504 12.03 -12.72 14.50
N ARG A 505 13.11 -13.47 14.55
CA ARG A 505 13.13 -14.94 14.50
C ARG A 505 14.24 -15.48 15.40
N GLY A 506 14.09 -16.71 15.83
CA GLY A 506 15.00 -17.35 16.78
C GLY A 506 15.35 -18.75 16.34
N ALA A 507 16.41 -19.31 16.93
CA ALA A 507 16.76 -20.72 16.72
C ALA A 507 15.64 -21.66 17.20
N SER A 508 14.79 -21.19 18.12
CA SER A 508 13.59 -21.86 18.63
C SER A 508 12.33 -21.66 17.78
N THR A 509 12.38 -20.82 16.73
CA THR A 509 11.24 -20.66 15.82
C THR A 509 10.96 -22.00 15.13
N ALA A 510 9.70 -22.43 15.20
CA ALA A 510 9.26 -23.72 14.70
C ALA A 510 9.57 -23.89 13.21
N ALA A 511 9.92 -25.12 12.82
CA ALA A 511 9.82 -25.53 11.43
C ALA A 511 8.36 -25.37 10.97
N ALA A 512 8.17 -24.89 9.74
CA ALA A 512 6.85 -24.54 9.20
C ALA A 512 6.07 -23.50 10.04
N ALA A 513 6.76 -22.60 10.75
CA ALA A 513 6.15 -21.46 11.45
C ALA A 513 5.30 -20.57 10.53
N ILE A 514 5.60 -20.51 9.23
CA ILE A 514 4.74 -19.90 8.22
C ILE A 514 4.46 -20.91 7.11
N ARG A 515 3.18 -21.26 6.90
CA ARG A 515 2.86 -22.45 6.07
C ARG A 515 1.57 -22.40 5.27
N ALA A 516 1.61 -23.02 4.08
CA ALA A 516 0.47 -23.24 3.19
C ALA A 516 0.47 -24.68 2.62
N ARG A 517 0.45 -25.68 3.50
CA ARG A 517 0.57 -27.10 3.12
C ARG A 517 -0.71 -27.67 2.51
N GLY A 518 -0.53 -28.68 1.65
CA GLY A 518 -1.61 -29.53 1.14
C GLY A 518 -2.15 -30.48 2.22
N GLY A 519 -3.38 -30.92 2.04
CA GLY A 519 -4.08 -31.83 2.95
C GLY A 519 -3.73 -33.28 2.67
N ASN A 520 -3.63 -34.10 3.71
CA ASN A 520 -3.34 -35.53 3.56
C ASN A 520 -4.56 -36.29 3.00
N GLY A 521 -4.30 -37.36 2.26
CA GLY A 521 -5.32 -38.32 1.88
C GLY A 521 -5.74 -39.20 3.07
N ALA A 522 -6.97 -39.68 3.06
CA ALA A 522 -7.48 -40.61 4.05
C ALA A 522 -6.98 -42.02 3.78
N ASN A 523 -6.89 -42.82 4.85
CA ASN A 523 -6.63 -44.24 4.71
C ASN A 523 -7.83 -44.95 4.08
N GLY A 524 -7.56 -46.02 3.31
CA GLY A 524 -8.59 -46.98 2.93
C GLY A 524 -9.13 -47.71 4.17
N THR A 525 -10.42 -48.04 4.17
CA THR A 525 -11.04 -48.67 5.33
C THR A 525 -10.80 -50.18 5.34
N SER A 526 -10.70 -50.72 6.56
CA SER A 526 -10.73 -52.15 6.87
C SER A 526 -12.05 -52.37 7.61
N VAL A 527 -13.14 -52.74 6.91
CA VAL A 527 -14.40 -53.06 7.61
C VAL A 527 -14.28 -54.45 8.29
N PRO A 528 -15.05 -54.72 9.35
CA PRO A 528 -15.20 -56.07 9.88
C PRO A 528 -15.64 -56.99 8.74
N ASN A 529 -14.91 -58.09 8.54
CA ASN A 529 -15.05 -58.99 7.41
C ASN A 529 -14.84 -58.33 6.03
N ALA A 530 -13.90 -57.40 5.92
CA ALA A 530 -13.46 -56.92 4.61
C ALA A 530 -12.69 -58.03 3.88
N ALA A 531 -13.24 -58.49 2.76
CA ALA A 531 -12.59 -59.46 1.88
C ALA A 531 -11.29 -58.88 1.29
N GLY A 532 -11.37 -57.79 0.53
CA GLY A 532 -10.22 -56.99 0.10
C GLY A 532 -10.15 -55.64 0.83
N GLY A 533 -8.95 -55.15 1.13
CA GLY A 533 -8.76 -53.84 1.78
C GLY A 533 -8.99 -52.66 0.81
N GLY A 534 -9.53 -51.53 1.27
CA GLY A 534 -9.68 -50.33 0.42
C GLY A 534 -8.34 -49.64 0.12
N GLY A 535 -8.19 -48.97 -1.02
CA GLY A 535 -7.00 -48.17 -1.35
C GLY A 535 -6.97 -46.83 -0.63
N GLY A 536 -5.77 -46.31 -0.34
CA GLY A 536 -5.60 -44.99 0.29
C GLY A 536 -5.87 -43.82 -0.66
N GLY A 537 -6.42 -42.72 -0.15
CA GLY A 537 -6.60 -41.50 -0.92
C GLY A 537 -5.27 -40.77 -1.15
N ALA A 538 -5.16 -40.00 -2.23
CA ALA A 538 -3.94 -39.22 -2.50
C ALA A 538 -3.87 -37.93 -1.68
N GLY A 539 -2.65 -37.43 -1.46
CA GLY A 539 -2.44 -36.11 -0.88
C GLY A 539 -2.74 -34.97 -1.86
N GLY A 540 -3.21 -33.84 -1.33
CA GLY A 540 -3.46 -32.62 -2.09
C GLY A 540 -2.19 -31.81 -2.35
N ALA A 541 -2.18 -30.99 -3.39
CA ALA A 541 -1.03 -30.17 -3.75
C ALA A 541 -0.72 -29.10 -2.69
N GLY A 542 0.54 -28.70 -2.54
CA GLY A 542 0.97 -27.58 -1.72
C GLY A 542 0.49 -26.22 -2.24
N GLY A 543 0.41 -25.23 -1.36
CA GLY A 543 -0.07 -23.89 -1.66
C GLY A 543 0.99 -22.92 -2.17
N TRP A 544 0.68 -21.63 -2.09
CA TRP A 544 1.61 -20.55 -2.37
C TRP A 544 1.84 -19.70 -1.13
N LEU A 545 3.10 -19.57 -0.74
CA LEU A 545 3.57 -18.72 0.34
C LEU A 545 4.38 -17.56 -0.23
N GLN A 546 3.92 -16.33 0.00
CA GLN A 546 4.69 -15.12 -0.29
C GLN A 546 5.06 -14.42 1.01
N VAL A 547 6.36 -14.17 1.21
CA VAL A 547 6.87 -13.38 2.33
C VAL A 547 7.60 -12.15 1.79
N VAL A 548 7.08 -10.97 2.06
CA VAL A 548 7.72 -9.69 1.73
C VAL A 548 8.23 -9.06 3.01
N TYR A 549 9.52 -8.76 3.06
CA TYR A 549 10.14 -8.15 4.24
C TYR A 549 11.25 -7.17 3.87
N ARG A 550 11.62 -6.32 4.82
CA ARG A 550 12.73 -5.38 4.67
C ARG A 550 13.94 -5.79 5.48
N PHE A 551 13.71 -6.26 6.70
CA PHE A 551 14.75 -6.69 7.63
C PHE A 551 14.43 -8.06 8.24
N LEU A 552 15.47 -8.86 8.42
CA LEU A 552 15.45 -10.06 9.24
C LEU A 552 16.33 -9.80 10.45
N THR A 553 15.83 -10.12 11.63
CA THR A 553 16.57 -9.96 12.89
C THR A 553 16.55 -11.26 13.70
N GLY A 554 17.50 -11.41 14.61
CA GLY A 554 17.67 -12.64 15.37
C GLY A 554 18.34 -13.78 14.57
N ALA A 555 18.25 -14.99 15.11
CA ALA A 555 18.98 -16.16 14.61
C ALA A 555 18.26 -16.86 13.44
N THR A 556 18.99 -17.72 12.73
CA THR A 556 18.42 -18.49 11.61
C THR A 556 17.34 -19.47 12.05
N ALA A 557 16.11 -19.23 11.61
CA ALA A 557 14.97 -20.13 11.73
C ALA A 557 14.99 -21.14 10.58
N THR A 558 15.41 -22.37 10.88
CA THR A 558 15.61 -23.42 9.88
C THR A 558 14.26 -23.97 9.41
N ASN A 559 14.04 -24.04 8.09
CA ASN A 559 12.82 -24.58 7.48
C ASN A 559 11.51 -23.96 8.02
N CYS A 560 11.54 -22.68 8.40
CA CYS A 560 10.39 -22.00 8.99
C CYS A 560 9.28 -21.69 7.97
N LEU A 561 9.61 -21.66 6.67
CA LEU A 561 8.63 -21.52 5.59
C LEU A 561 8.33 -22.89 4.99
N ASP A 562 7.05 -23.23 4.79
CA ASP A 562 6.68 -24.57 4.29
C ASP A 562 5.40 -24.58 3.42
N VAL A 563 5.53 -25.17 2.24
CA VAL A 563 4.44 -25.36 1.27
C VAL A 563 4.37 -26.79 0.74
N SER A 564 4.80 -27.76 1.54
CA SER A 564 4.79 -29.19 1.16
C SER A 564 3.39 -29.64 0.74
N GLY A 565 3.33 -30.61 -0.17
CA GLY A 565 2.09 -31.31 -0.48
C GLY A 565 1.60 -32.14 0.71
N GLY A 566 0.39 -32.67 0.59
CA GLY A 566 -0.13 -33.65 1.53
C GLY A 566 0.44 -35.04 1.27
N SER A 567 0.59 -35.83 2.32
CA SER A 567 0.92 -37.26 2.19
C SER A 567 -0.30 -38.05 1.70
N GLY A 568 -0.06 -39.15 1.01
CA GLY A 568 -1.12 -40.10 0.70
C GLY A 568 -1.56 -40.90 1.92
N GLY A 569 -2.80 -41.35 1.91
CA GLY A 569 -3.32 -42.28 2.90
C GLY A 569 -2.80 -43.69 2.68
N SER A 570 -2.76 -44.48 3.75
CA SER A 570 -2.41 -45.90 3.67
C SER A 570 -3.59 -46.72 3.12
N GLY A 571 -3.29 -47.87 2.52
CA GLY A 571 -4.30 -48.87 2.16
C GLY A 571 -4.88 -49.55 3.40
N GLY A 572 -6.16 -49.92 3.30
CA GLY A 572 -6.87 -50.72 4.26
C GLY A 572 -6.40 -52.16 4.28
N THR A 573 -6.57 -52.81 5.42
CA THR A 573 -6.24 -54.22 5.63
C THR A 573 -7.44 -55.12 5.29
N SER A 574 -7.17 -56.38 4.95
CA SER A 574 -8.20 -57.43 4.92
C SER A 574 -8.29 -58.10 6.29
N THR A 575 -9.49 -58.47 6.71
CA THR A 575 -9.72 -59.20 7.97
C THR A 575 -10.04 -60.68 7.76
N VAL A 576 -10.22 -61.13 6.51
CA VAL A 576 -10.56 -62.52 6.15
C VAL A 576 -9.62 -63.14 5.11
N GLY A 577 -8.43 -62.56 4.91
CA GLY A 577 -7.34 -63.19 4.14
C GLY A 577 -7.18 -62.74 2.69
N GLY A 578 -7.89 -61.70 2.23
CA GLY A 578 -7.61 -61.07 0.94
C GLY A 578 -6.44 -60.07 0.99
N ALA A 579 -6.10 -59.51 -0.17
CA ALA A 579 -5.00 -58.57 -0.29
C ALA A 579 -5.30 -57.23 0.39
N VAL A 580 -4.25 -56.60 0.92
CA VAL A 580 -4.29 -55.23 1.42
C VAL A 580 -4.45 -54.24 0.26
N GLY A 581 -5.16 -53.14 0.52
CA GLY A 581 -5.17 -52.01 -0.39
C GLY A 581 -3.78 -51.39 -0.53
N LYS A 582 -3.56 -50.70 -1.64
CA LYS A 582 -2.34 -49.91 -1.85
C LYS A 582 -2.51 -48.51 -1.24
N GLY A 583 -1.40 -47.91 -0.82
CA GLY A 583 -1.37 -46.52 -0.37
C GLY A 583 -1.71 -45.55 -1.52
N GLY A 584 -2.06 -44.32 -1.15
CA GLY A 584 -2.17 -43.19 -2.06
C GLY A 584 -0.83 -42.47 -2.23
N GLY A 585 -0.65 -41.83 -3.40
CA GLY A 585 0.52 -41.02 -3.72
C GLY A 585 0.50 -39.68 -3.00
N ALA A 586 1.67 -39.06 -2.84
CA ALA A 586 1.78 -37.73 -2.25
C ALA A 586 1.40 -36.61 -3.24
N GLY A 587 0.95 -35.48 -2.70
CA GLY A 587 0.74 -34.26 -3.47
C GLY A 587 2.05 -33.54 -3.78
N TYR A 588 2.08 -32.76 -4.87
CA TYR A 588 3.27 -31.98 -5.21
C TYR A 588 3.47 -30.81 -4.26
N GLY A 589 4.72 -30.49 -3.97
CA GLY A 589 5.04 -29.32 -3.17
C GLY A 589 4.69 -27.99 -3.87
N GLY A 590 4.53 -26.95 -3.06
CA GLY A 590 4.04 -25.64 -3.46
C GLY A 590 5.09 -24.67 -4.00
N LEU A 591 4.77 -23.38 -3.91
CA LEU A 591 5.69 -22.28 -4.23
C LEU A 591 5.98 -21.45 -2.97
N ILE A 592 7.25 -21.23 -2.68
CA ILE A 592 7.69 -20.19 -1.73
C ILE A 592 8.29 -19.06 -2.54
N THR A 593 7.82 -17.83 -2.35
CA THR A 593 8.46 -16.61 -2.86
C THR A 593 8.81 -15.69 -1.70
N THR A 594 10.07 -15.29 -1.64
CA THR A 594 10.54 -14.28 -0.68
C THR A 594 11.02 -13.05 -1.41
N TYR A 595 10.69 -11.88 -0.87
CA TYR A 595 11.11 -10.59 -1.40
C TYR A 595 11.73 -9.78 -0.26
N ASN A 596 13.05 -9.64 -0.27
CA ASN A 596 13.76 -8.77 0.64
C ASN A 596 13.90 -7.39 0.01
N LEU A 597 13.03 -6.47 0.40
CA LEU A 597 13.02 -5.10 -0.11
C LEU A 597 14.21 -4.27 0.39
N GLY A 598 14.81 -4.63 1.52
CA GLY A 598 15.99 -3.96 2.05
C GLY A 598 17.26 -4.30 1.27
N ALA A 599 17.39 -5.55 0.83
CA ALA A 599 18.51 -6.04 0.01
C ALA A 599 18.25 -5.99 -1.50
N GLY A 600 17.00 -5.76 -1.93
CA GLY A 600 16.61 -5.80 -3.34
C GLY A 600 16.65 -7.21 -3.96
N THR A 601 16.52 -8.27 -3.15
CA THR A 601 16.67 -9.67 -3.59
C THR A 601 15.34 -10.42 -3.55
N THR A 602 15.18 -11.39 -4.46
CA THR A 602 14.08 -12.36 -4.43
C THR A 602 14.62 -13.79 -4.45
N SER A 603 13.95 -14.70 -3.75
CA SER A 603 14.22 -16.13 -3.82
C SER A 603 12.91 -16.89 -3.99
N SER A 604 12.93 -17.89 -4.87
CA SER A 604 11.78 -18.73 -5.19
C SER A 604 12.16 -20.19 -5.08
N VAL A 605 11.39 -20.96 -4.32
CA VAL A 605 11.53 -22.42 -4.20
C VAL A 605 10.27 -23.08 -4.74
N PHE A 606 10.46 -23.99 -5.69
CA PHE A 606 9.41 -24.83 -6.24
C PHE A 606 9.47 -26.21 -5.60
N GLY A 607 8.33 -26.72 -5.17
CA GLY A 607 8.24 -28.01 -4.54
C GLY A 607 8.44 -29.17 -5.52
N ALA A 608 9.01 -30.25 -4.99
CA ALA A 608 9.29 -31.45 -5.75
C ALA A 608 8.00 -32.15 -6.21
N GLN A 609 8.05 -32.73 -7.41
CA GLN A 609 7.00 -33.58 -7.96
C GLN A 609 7.27 -35.03 -7.56
N THR A 610 6.80 -35.44 -6.39
CA THR A 610 6.93 -36.83 -5.92
C THR A 610 5.56 -37.47 -5.97
N SER A 611 5.12 -37.94 -7.15
CA SER A 611 4.04 -38.93 -7.19
C SER A 611 4.41 -40.07 -8.11
N THR A 612 4.78 -41.19 -7.47
CA THR A 612 4.66 -42.51 -8.10
C THR A 612 3.39 -43.15 -7.55
N ALA A 613 2.84 -44.13 -8.28
CA ALA A 613 1.76 -44.91 -7.69
C ALA A 613 2.36 -45.82 -6.61
N PRO A 614 1.91 -45.75 -5.34
CA PRO A 614 2.51 -46.57 -4.29
C PRO A 614 2.26 -48.04 -4.59
N THR A 615 3.33 -48.82 -4.63
CA THR A 615 3.24 -50.28 -4.83
C THR A 615 3.01 -51.03 -3.51
N THR A 616 3.16 -50.33 -2.38
CA THR A 616 3.01 -50.85 -1.02
C THR A 616 1.70 -50.37 -0.38
N ALA A 617 1.37 -50.93 0.79
CA ALA A 617 0.18 -50.54 1.56
C ALA A 617 0.36 -49.20 2.29
N THR A 618 1.58 -48.73 2.46
CA THR A 618 1.87 -47.44 3.11
C THR A 618 1.66 -46.30 2.13
N GLY A 619 0.97 -45.24 2.57
CA GLY A 619 0.87 -44.01 1.79
C GLY A 619 2.23 -43.37 1.56
N GLU A 620 2.40 -42.74 0.39
CA GLU A 620 3.62 -41.97 0.11
C GLU A 620 3.69 -40.73 1.00
N THR A 621 4.85 -40.50 1.60
CA THR A 621 5.13 -39.29 2.37
C THR A 621 5.42 -38.14 1.41
N ALA A 622 4.83 -36.97 1.65
CA ALA A 622 5.09 -35.80 0.83
C ALA A 622 6.55 -35.33 0.95
N ALA A 623 7.14 -34.99 -0.20
CA ALA A 623 8.41 -34.31 -0.22
C ALA A 623 8.30 -32.95 0.46
N THR A 624 9.21 -32.70 1.41
CA THR A 624 9.27 -31.43 2.12
C THR A 624 9.67 -30.32 1.15
N THR A 625 8.85 -29.29 1.05
CA THR A 625 9.17 -28.05 0.33
C THR A 625 9.24 -26.92 1.35
N ALA A 626 10.45 -26.71 1.88
CA ALA A 626 10.70 -25.75 2.94
C ALA A 626 11.91 -24.85 2.65
N LEU A 627 11.90 -23.68 3.26
CA LEU A 627 12.97 -22.68 3.16
C LEU A 627 13.25 -22.09 4.55
N SER A 628 14.52 -21.86 4.85
CA SER A 628 14.93 -21.09 6.03
C SER A 628 14.85 -19.61 5.70
N LEU A 629 14.32 -18.80 6.62
CA LEU A 629 14.50 -17.35 6.54
C LEU A 629 15.91 -16.96 6.99
#